data_AF-A0A5P0JJL1-F1
#
_entry.id   AF-A0A5P0JJL1-F1
#
_cell.length_a   1.000
_cell.length_b   1.000
_cell.length_c   1.000
_cell.angle_alpha   90.00
_cell.angle_beta   90.00
_cell.angle_gamma   90.00
#
_symmetry.space_group_name_H-M   'P 1'
#
loop_
_entity.id
_entity.type
_entity.pdbx_description
1 polymer ?
#
loop_
_entity_poly.entity_id
_entity_poly.type
_entity_poly.pdbx_seq_one_letter_code
_entity_poly.pdbx_strand_id
1 'polypeptide(L)'
;IRDLPLIASNFRNTEDLSSYLKRHNIVAIADIDTRKLTRLLREKGAQNGCIIAGDNPDAALALEKARAFPGLNGMDLAKEVTTAEPYSWTQGSWTLTGGLPEAKKEDELPFHVVAYDFGAK
;
A
#
# COMPACT_ATOMS: atom_id res chain seq x y z
N ILE A 1 3.29 -4.25 12.10
CA ILE A 1 2.06 -3.98 12.87
C ILE A 1 2.24 -4.42 14.32
N ARG A 2 1.32 -4.05 15.23
CA ARG A 2 1.42 -4.45 16.65
C ARG A 2 1.03 -5.90 16.88
N ASP A 3 -0.07 -6.32 16.28
CA ASP A 3 -0.68 -7.62 16.48
C ASP A 3 -1.39 -8.01 15.18
N LEU A 4 -1.32 -9.29 14.82
CA LEU A 4 -2.07 -9.86 13.71
C LEU A 4 -3.18 -10.73 14.31
N PRO A 5 -4.48 -10.42 14.09
CA PRO A 5 -5.55 -11.20 14.68
C PRO A 5 -5.52 -12.65 14.19
N LEU A 6 -5.90 -13.59 15.07
CA LEU A 6 -5.96 -15.02 14.76
C LEU A 6 -6.90 -15.35 13.60
N ILE A 7 -7.99 -14.60 13.46
CA ILE A 7 -8.99 -14.80 12.41
C ILE A 7 -9.41 -13.48 11.79
N ALA A 8 -9.78 -13.53 10.51
CA ALA A 8 -10.54 -12.47 9.86
C ALA A 8 -12.04 -12.74 10.09
N SER A 9 -12.75 -11.81 10.74
CA SER A 9 -14.18 -11.96 11.06
C SER A 9 -14.98 -10.78 10.52
N ASN A 10 -15.33 -10.87 9.24
CA ASN A 10 -16.20 -9.91 8.57
C ASN A 10 -16.90 -10.59 7.40
N PHE A 11 -18.20 -10.34 7.19
CA PHE A 11 -18.96 -10.97 6.09
C PHE A 11 -18.42 -10.61 4.69
N ARG A 12 -17.67 -9.50 4.56
CA ARG A 12 -17.03 -9.06 3.31
C ARG A 12 -15.64 -9.68 3.11
N ASN A 13 -15.13 -10.42 4.08
CA ASN A 13 -13.79 -10.98 4.01
C ASN A 13 -13.71 -12.08 2.94
N THR A 14 -12.81 -11.92 1.99
CA THR A 14 -12.53 -12.94 0.97
C THR A 14 -11.24 -13.70 1.23
N GLU A 15 -10.34 -13.17 2.05
CA GLU A 15 -9.01 -13.73 2.34
C GLU A 15 -8.43 -13.08 3.61
N ASP A 16 -7.73 -13.84 4.46
CA ASP A 16 -7.07 -13.27 5.63
C ASP A 16 -5.81 -12.46 5.27
N LEU A 17 -5.41 -11.54 6.15
CA LEU A 17 -4.31 -10.62 5.89
C LEU A 17 -2.96 -11.33 5.70
N SER A 18 -2.68 -12.43 6.41
CA SER A 18 -1.41 -13.15 6.28
C SER A 18 -1.29 -13.81 4.91
N SER A 19 -2.37 -14.46 4.46
CA SER A 19 -2.45 -15.07 3.13
C SER A 19 -2.33 -14.01 2.03
N TYR A 20 -3.02 -12.89 2.17
CA TYR A 20 -2.93 -11.77 1.23
C TYR A 20 -1.50 -11.24 1.09
N LEU A 21 -0.81 -10.98 2.21
CA LEU A 21 0.57 -10.48 2.20
C LEU A 21 1.52 -11.46 1.50
N LYS A 22 1.37 -12.77 1.76
CA LYS A 22 2.15 -13.81 1.08
C LYS A 22 1.86 -13.85 -0.41
N ARG A 23 0.58 -13.82 -0.82
CA ARG A 23 0.18 -13.83 -2.23
C ARG A 23 0.77 -12.66 -3.01
N HIS A 24 0.79 -11.48 -2.40
CA HIS A 24 1.31 -10.25 -3.02
C HIS A 24 2.82 -10.05 -2.81
N ASN A 25 3.53 -11.04 -2.26
CA ASN A 25 4.97 -10.99 -1.99
C ASN A 25 5.40 -9.76 -1.15
N ILE A 26 4.58 -9.39 -0.17
CA ILE A 26 4.83 -8.24 0.70
C ILE A 26 5.52 -8.70 1.98
N VAL A 27 6.73 -8.19 2.22
CA VAL A 27 7.45 -8.41 3.48
C VAL A 27 6.83 -7.56 4.59
N ALA A 28 6.39 -8.19 5.67
CA ALA A 28 5.77 -7.54 6.81
C ALA A 28 6.25 -8.15 8.14
N ILE A 29 6.11 -7.39 9.23
CA ILE A 29 6.48 -7.80 10.59
C ILE A 29 5.37 -7.45 11.59
N ALA A 30 5.10 -8.33 12.55
CA ALA A 30 4.16 -8.12 13.66
C ALA A 30 4.89 -8.17 15.02
N ASP A 31 4.16 -8.03 16.12
CA ASP A 31 4.67 -8.16 17.50
C ASP A 31 5.78 -7.17 17.90
N ILE A 32 5.82 -6.01 17.24
CA ILE A 32 6.72 -4.91 17.59
C ILE A 32 6.00 -3.82 18.39
N ASP A 33 6.76 -3.09 19.19
CA ASP A 33 6.28 -1.85 19.82
C ASP A 33 6.16 -0.73 18.78
N THR A 34 5.04 -0.74 18.06
CA THR A 34 4.70 0.30 17.10
C THR A 34 4.56 1.68 17.74
N ARG A 35 4.25 1.77 19.05
CA ARG A 35 4.16 3.06 19.77
C ARG A 35 5.55 3.67 19.97
N LYS A 36 6.55 2.86 20.31
CA LYS A 36 7.96 3.27 20.36
C LYS A 36 8.43 3.77 18.99
N LEU A 37 8.11 3.04 17.92
CA LEU A 37 8.44 3.45 16.56
C LEU A 37 7.79 4.79 16.19
N THR A 38 6.48 4.95 16.43
CA THR A 38 5.78 6.21 16.16
C THR A 38 6.36 7.38 16.94
N ARG A 39 6.70 7.19 18.22
CA ARG A 39 7.38 8.23 19.01
C ARG A 39 8.72 8.60 18.38
N LEU A 40 9.54 7.62 18.00
CA LEU A 40 10.84 7.87 17.38
C LEU A 40 10.71 8.72 16.10
N LEU A 41 9.77 8.37 15.21
CA LEU A 41 9.54 9.09 13.96
C LEU A 41 8.97 10.50 14.19
N ARG A 42 8.14 10.68 15.23
CA ARG A 42 7.61 12.01 15.58
C ARG A 42 8.70 12.94 16.14
N GLU A 43 9.55 12.43 17.03
CA GLU A 43 10.57 13.26 17.67
C GLU A 43 11.79 13.50 16.75
N LYS A 44 12.15 12.55 15.89
CA LYS A 44 13.36 12.63 15.05
C LYS A 44 13.10 12.84 13.55
N GLY A 45 11.83 12.85 13.14
CA GLY A 45 11.45 12.88 11.73
C GLY A 45 11.50 11.52 11.04
N ALA A 46 11.13 11.53 9.76
CA ALA A 46 11.11 10.34 8.91
C ALA A 46 12.49 9.72 8.75
N GLN A 47 12.56 8.38 8.80
CA GLN A 47 13.79 7.61 8.64
C GLN A 47 13.56 6.47 7.64
N ASN A 48 14.55 6.22 6.81
CA ASN A 48 14.59 5.04 5.97
C ASN A 48 14.73 3.79 6.86
N GLY A 49 14.12 2.68 6.44
CA GLY A 49 14.12 1.43 7.20
C GLY A 49 14.17 0.22 6.29
N CYS A 50 14.59 -0.90 6.85
CA CYS A 50 14.63 -2.19 6.16
C CYS A 50 14.01 -3.25 7.06
N ILE A 51 13.20 -4.14 6.48
CA ILE A 51 12.66 -5.33 7.14
C ILE A 51 13.29 -6.54 6.46
N ILE A 52 13.83 -7.46 7.27
CA ILE A 52 14.28 -8.78 6.82
C ILE A 52 13.43 -9.81 7.55
N ALA A 53 12.76 -10.67 6.78
CA ALA A 53 11.98 -11.80 7.28
C ALA A 53 12.53 -13.08 6.63
N GLY A 54 12.93 -14.04 7.46
CA GLY A 54 13.55 -15.30 7.06
C GLY A 54 14.06 -16.05 8.29
N ASP A 55 14.70 -17.21 8.08
CA ASP A 55 15.10 -18.09 9.19
C ASP A 55 16.07 -17.43 10.17
N ASN A 56 17.05 -16.69 9.64
CA ASN A 56 18.07 -15.97 10.43
C ASN A 56 18.25 -14.54 9.91
N PRO A 57 17.44 -13.57 10.36
CA PRO A 57 17.54 -12.18 9.91
C PRO A 57 18.84 -11.54 10.40
N ASP A 58 19.64 -11.01 9.47
CA ASP A 58 20.90 -10.32 9.77
C ASP A 58 20.67 -8.82 10.06
N ALA A 59 20.90 -8.42 11.31
CA ALA A 59 20.75 -7.05 11.75
C ALA A 59 21.78 -6.09 11.11
N ALA A 60 23.00 -6.55 10.82
CA ALA A 60 24.02 -5.72 10.20
C ALA A 60 23.64 -5.41 8.75
N LEU A 61 23.21 -6.43 8.00
CA LEU A 61 22.69 -6.27 6.65
C LEU A 61 21.44 -5.39 6.60
N ALA A 62 20.51 -5.55 7.56
CA ALA A 62 19.32 -4.69 7.64
C ALA A 62 19.69 -3.21 7.85
N LEU A 63 20.66 -2.94 8.73
CA LEU A 63 21.14 -1.59 8.98
C LEU A 63 21.87 -0.99 7.77
N GLU A 64 22.69 -1.80 7.09
CA GLU A 64 23.36 -1.40 5.85
C GLU A 64 22.33 -1.00 4.79
N LYS A 65 21.36 -1.86 4.50
CA LYS A 65 20.29 -1.59 3.51
C LYS A 65 19.46 -0.36 3.88
N ALA A 66 19.13 -0.18 5.15
CA ALA A 66 18.38 0.99 5.61
C ALA A 66 19.16 2.30 5.37
N ARG A 67 20.49 2.30 5.54
CA ARG A 67 21.35 3.45 5.30
C ARG A 67 21.66 3.68 3.81
N ALA A 68 21.74 2.61 3.04
CA ALA A 68 22.05 2.65 1.61
C ALA A 68 20.88 3.20 0.76
N PHE A 69 19.65 3.24 1.29
CA PHE A 69 18.51 3.76 0.55
C PHE A 69 18.72 5.27 0.28
N PRO A 70 18.68 5.72 -0.99
CA PRO A 70 18.95 7.11 -1.37
C PRO A 70 17.92 8.11 -0.82
N GLY A 71 16.78 7.63 -0.31
CA GLY A 71 15.70 8.45 0.21
C GLY A 71 14.67 8.79 -0.87
N LEU A 72 13.55 9.34 -0.41
CA LEU A 72 12.43 9.74 -1.30
C LEU A 72 12.61 11.16 -1.87
N ASN A 73 13.43 12.00 -1.21
CA ASN A 73 13.64 13.38 -1.65
C ASN A 73 14.33 13.41 -3.02
N GLY A 74 13.67 14.03 -3.99
CA GLY A 74 14.18 14.13 -5.37
C GLY A 74 13.92 12.87 -6.21
N MET A 75 13.23 11.86 -5.68
CA MET A 75 12.83 10.67 -6.43
C MET A 75 11.47 10.90 -7.08
N ASP A 76 11.44 10.89 -8.42
CA ASP A 76 10.18 10.89 -9.17
C ASP A 76 9.58 9.49 -9.13
N LEU A 77 8.64 9.29 -8.21
CA LEU A 77 7.88 8.04 -8.08
C LEU A 77 6.61 8.02 -8.93
N ALA A 78 6.13 9.18 -9.40
CA ALA A 78 4.89 9.26 -10.16
C ALA A 78 5.02 8.51 -11.48
N LYS A 79 6.17 8.62 -12.15
CA LYS A 79 6.48 7.87 -13.37
C LYS A 79 6.57 6.35 -13.19
N GLU A 80 6.83 5.87 -11.98
CA GLU A 80 6.96 4.44 -11.69
C GLU A 80 5.60 3.77 -11.46
N VAL A 81 4.56 4.56 -11.17
CA VAL A 81 3.21 4.05 -10.81
C VAL A 81 2.11 4.49 -11.78
N THR A 82 2.43 5.34 -12.76
CA THR A 82 1.48 5.79 -13.78
C THR A 82 1.15 4.68 -14.78
N THR A 83 -0.03 4.76 -15.40
CA THR A 83 -0.36 3.92 -16.57
C THR A 83 0.54 4.20 -17.78
N ALA A 84 0.83 3.17 -18.57
CA ALA A 84 1.61 3.29 -19.80
C ALA A 84 0.82 3.96 -20.94
N GLU A 85 -0.49 3.72 -20.98
CA GLU A 85 -1.37 4.23 -22.03
C GLU A 85 -2.63 4.88 -21.42
N PRO A 86 -3.17 5.94 -22.04
CA PRO A 86 -4.44 6.53 -21.63
C PRO A 86 -5.60 5.53 -21.73
N TYR A 87 -6.53 5.59 -20.78
CA TYR A 87 -7.72 4.76 -20.76
C TYR A 87 -8.95 5.55 -20.31
N SER A 88 -10.15 5.07 -20.66
CA SER A 88 -11.42 5.64 -20.21
C SER A 88 -11.84 4.99 -18.89
N TRP A 89 -12.29 5.79 -17.92
CA TRP A 89 -12.83 5.30 -16.65
C TRP A 89 -14.20 5.92 -16.38
N THR A 90 -15.21 5.06 -16.28
CA THR A 90 -16.61 5.46 -16.07
C THR A 90 -17.26 4.70 -14.91
N GLN A 91 -16.48 4.00 -14.09
CA GLN A 91 -16.99 3.23 -12.94
C GLN A 91 -17.28 4.13 -11.73
N GLY A 92 -18.43 3.89 -11.10
CA GLY A 92 -18.88 4.60 -9.90
C GLY A 92 -18.39 4.00 -8.57
N SER A 93 -18.84 4.57 -7.47
CA SER A 93 -18.45 4.16 -6.12
C SER A 93 -19.19 2.90 -5.63
N TRP A 94 -18.54 2.15 -4.74
CA TRP A 94 -19.12 1.00 -4.06
C TRP A 94 -20.29 1.40 -3.14
N THR A 95 -21.31 0.55 -3.06
CA THR A 95 -22.41 0.64 -2.09
C THR A 95 -22.60 -0.68 -1.35
N LEU A 96 -23.12 -0.63 -0.12
CA LEU A 96 -23.41 -1.83 0.67
C LEU A 96 -24.41 -2.78 -0.02
N THR A 97 -25.42 -2.21 -0.67
CA THR A 97 -26.52 -2.97 -1.28
C THR A 97 -26.13 -3.56 -2.65
N GLY A 98 -25.43 -2.77 -3.48
CA GLY A 98 -25.16 -3.10 -4.87
C GLY A 98 -23.71 -3.50 -5.18
N GLY A 99 -22.81 -3.43 -4.20
CA GLY A 99 -21.39 -3.66 -4.44
C GLY A 99 -20.76 -2.55 -5.29
N LEU A 100 -19.72 -2.90 -6.04
CA LEU A 100 -19.14 -2.02 -7.06
C LEU A 100 -20.06 -2.06 -8.29
N PRO A 101 -20.53 -0.91 -8.79
CA PRO A 101 -21.35 -0.88 -9.99
C PRO A 101 -20.52 -1.21 -11.24
N GLU A 102 -21.20 -1.62 -12.30
CA GLU A 102 -20.58 -1.67 -13.63
C GLU A 102 -20.20 -0.27 -14.11
N ALA A 103 -19.23 -0.23 -15.01
CA ALA A 103 -18.82 1.00 -15.67
C ALA A 103 -19.98 1.59 -16.49
N LYS A 104 -20.21 2.89 -16.36
CA LYS A 104 -21.27 3.58 -17.11
C LYS A 104 -20.90 3.70 -18.58
N LYS A 105 -21.91 3.83 -19.44
CA LYS A 105 -21.68 4.27 -20.82
C LYS A 105 -21.30 5.75 -20.84
N GLU A 106 -20.44 6.13 -21.77
CA GLU A 106 -19.90 7.50 -21.84
C GLU A 106 -21.00 8.55 -22.11
N ASP A 107 -22.06 8.18 -22.84
CA ASP A 107 -23.21 9.05 -23.12
C ASP A 107 -24.10 9.33 -21.90
N GLU A 108 -23.95 8.58 -20.80
CA GLU A 108 -24.62 8.84 -19.52
C GLU A 108 -23.89 9.88 -18.66
N LEU A 109 -22.65 10.25 -19.01
CA LEU A 109 -21.81 11.14 -18.22
C LEU A 109 -21.76 12.52 -18.86
N PRO A 110 -22.31 13.57 -18.22
CA PRO A 110 -22.47 14.88 -18.85
C PRO A 110 -21.16 15.66 -19.01
N PHE A 111 -20.09 15.26 -18.32
CA PHE A 111 -18.82 15.97 -18.30
C PHE A 111 -17.68 15.03 -18.70
N HIS A 112 -16.77 15.55 -19.52
CA HIS A 112 -15.52 14.90 -19.84
C HIS A 112 -14.38 15.57 -19.07
N VAL A 113 -13.69 14.79 -18.24
CA VAL A 113 -12.56 15.24 -17.41
C VAL A 113 -11.33 14.43 -17.76
N VAL A 114 -10.21 15.12 -18.00
CA VAL A 114 -8.91 14.47 -18.17
C VAL A 114 -8.21 14.47 -16.82
N ALA A 115 -7.88 13.29 -16.31
CA ALA A 115 -7.13 13.11 -15.08
C ALA A 115 -5.69 12.68 -15.40
N TYR A 116 -4.71 13.39 -14.83
CA TYR A 116 -3.32 12.94 -14.85
C TYR A 116 -3.11 11.90 -13.76
N ASP A 117 -2.66 10.72 -14.15
CA ASP A 117 -2.37 9.63 -13.23
C ASP A 117 -0.93 9.74 -12.69
N PHE A 118 -0.81 10.20 -11.46
CA PHE A 118 0.45 10.20 -10.69
C PHE A 118 0.41 9.17 -9.56
N GLY A 119 -0.31 8.06 -9.76
CA GLY A 119 -0.66 7.10 -8.71
C GLY A 119 -2.06 7.38 -8.15
N ALA A 120 -3.03 7.60 -9.03
CA ALA A 120 -4.42 7.81 -8.67
C ALA A 120 -5.00 6.59 -7.91
N LYS A 121 -5.97 6.85 -7.02
CA LYS A 121 -6.56 5.85 -6.11
C LYS A 121 -7.95 5.41 -6.52
#